data_AF-A0A060SQ91-F1
#
_entry.id   AF-A0A060SQ91-F1
#
_cell.length_a   1.000
_cell.length_b   1.000
_cell.length_c   1.000
_cell.angle_alpha   90.00
_cell.angle_beta   90.00
_cell.angle_gamma   90.00
#
_symmetry.space_group_name_H-M   'P 1'
#
loop_
_entity.id
_entity.type
_entity.pdbx_description
1 polymer ?
#
loop_
_entity_poly.entity_id
_entity_poly.type
_entity_poly.pdbx_seq_one_letter_code
_entity_poly.pdbx_strand_id
1 'polypeptide(L)'
;MLFKELLYLVALLPVGILAALDDKAKLANRTIDRTVSLRTHSIYPPYIDQDLQNRWWDFGGDAYVNTNKHIRLTRQVPSQAGWLWSRVPLTASNFVIEVEFKVNISGDNNHLFGDGLAVWVTKDRAQPGPVFGSKDQFEGLGIFLDTYANSRHPYAFPRITGMLGDGKTSYDQEHDGEQNSIGACSANYRRTNVATKLKITYLRDQYLNVKIHHKAWDEWTDCFTVRGLALPLAPYVGFSAMTGDVTDNHDIISVTTYSAILSSPDAQRDKLSGASGKRVSASGGGGGFFSWVLFFFSLIGKLFLAFIAFAIGVQIYRWWIMRQTNARIKAAFGPGGTYFQDAKRF
;
A
#
# COMPACT_ATOMS: atom_id res chain seq x y z
N MET A 1 -6.73 -44.10 26.33
CA MET A 1 -7.04 -42.69 25.99
C MET A 1 -5.80 -41.84 25.69
N LEU A 2 -4.59 -42.20 26.15
CA LEU A 2 -3.35 -41.42 25.89
C LEU A 2 -2.74 -41.54 24.48
N PHE A 3 -3.11 -42.55 23.69
CA PHE A 3 -2.43 -42.82 22.40
C PHE A 3 -2.98 -41.99 21.22
N LYS A 4 -4.19 -41.40 21.36
CA LYS A 4 -4.80 -40.55 20.31
C LYS A 4 -4.30 -39.11 20.36
N GLU A 5 -3.95 -38.59 21.53
CA GLU A 5 -3.42 -37.22 21.70
C GLU A 5 -1.98 -37.07 21.18
N LEU A 6 -1.16 -38.14 21.27
CA LEU A 6 0.22 -38.10 20.80
C LEU A 6 0.33 -38.10 19.26
N LEU A 7 -0.64 -38.70 18.55
CA LEU A 7 -0.67 -38.73 17.08
C LEU A 7 -1.04 -37.36 16.47
N TYR A 8 -1.84 -36.55 17.17
CA TYR A 8 -2.18 -35.19 16.72
C TYR A 8 -0.99 -34.22 16.84
N LEU A 9 -0.12 -34.40 17.83
CA LEU A 9 1.08 -33.58 18.01
C LEU A 9 2.17 -33.88 16.96
N VAL A 10 2.27 -35.12 16.49
CA VAL A 10 3.25 -35.51 15.45
C VAL A 10 2.80 -35.09 14.05
N ALA A 11 1.49 -34.98 13.80
CA ALA A 11 0.95 -34.53 12.51
C ALA A 11 1.04 -33.01 12.27
N LEU A 12 1.27 -32.20 13.31
CA LEU A 12 1.39 -30.73 13.21
C LEU A 12 2.84 -30.24 12.99
N LEU A 13 3.83 -31.10 13.24
CA LEU A 13 5.24 -30.77 13.04
C LEU A 13 5.69 -30.63 11.56
N PRO A 14 5.14 -31.37 10.57
CA PRO A 14 5.56 -31.21 9.17
C PRO A 14 4.97 -29.95 8.51
N VAL A 15 3.83 -29.45 9.00
CA VAL A 15 3.13 -28.31 8.39
C VAL A 15 3.82 -26.99 8.74
N GLY A 16 4.39 -26.86 9.94
CA GLY A 16 5.16 -25.68 10.35
C GLY A 16 6.51 -25.54 9.63
N ILE A 17 7.11 -26.65 9.20
CA ILE A 17 8.42 -26.63 8.53
C ILE A 17 8.28 -26.27 7.05
N LEU A 18 7.19 -26.64 6.38
CA LEU A 18 6.95 -26.20 4.99
C LEU A 18 6.66 -24.70 4.88
N ALA A 19 6.01 -24.09 5.87
CA ALA A 19 5.79 -22.64 5.89
C ALA A 19 7.08 -21.83 6.08
N ALA A 20 8.12 -22.43 6.69
CA ALA A 20 9.40 -21.77 6.93
C ALA A 20 10.33 -21.77 5.69
N LEU A 21 10.05 -22.59 4.69
CA LEU A 21 10.83 -22.73 3.45
C LEU A 21 10.22 -22.02 2.24
N ASP A 22 9.11 -21.28 2.41
CA ASP A 22 8.56 -20.48 1.33
C ASP A 22 9.31 -19.14 1.19
N ASP A 23 10.48 -19.19 0.57
CA ASP A 23 11.26 -18.00 0.19
C ASP A 23 10.45 -17.03 -0.69
N LYS A 24 9.40 -17.52 -1.39
CA LYS A 24 8.53 -16.67 -2.21
C LYS A 24 7.58 -15.82 -1.36
N ALA A 25 7.12 -16.32 -0.20
CA ALA A 25 6.32 -15.53 0.73
C ALA A 25 7.12 -14.41 1.40
N LYS A 26 8.42 -14.63 1.70
CA LYS A 26 9.31 -13.58 2.22
C LYS A 26 9.60 -12.48 1.19
N LEU A 27 9.69 -12.84 -0.09
CA LEU A 27 9.84 -11.86 -1.17
C LEU A 27 8.59 -11.00 -1.36
N ALA A 28 7.41 -11.50 -0.99
CA ALA A 28 6.12 -10.84 -1.24
C ALA A 28 5.79 -9.66 -0.30
N ASN A 29 6.57 -9.43 0.77
CA ASN A 29 6.29 -8.38 1.76
C ASN A 29 7.46 -7.39 1.96
N ARG A 30 8.21 -7.08 0.89
CA ARG A 30 9.17 -5.96 0.94
C ARG A 30 8.41 -4.67 0.71
N THR A 31 8.55 -3.73 1.63
CA THR A 31 7.97 -2.40 1.52
C THR A 31 9.10 -1.40 1.30
N ILE A 32 8.77 -0.24 0.73
CA ILE A 32 9.73 0.85 0.55
C ILE A 32 10.05 1.39 1.95
N ASP A 33 11.30 1.22 2.38
CA ASP A 33 11.79 1.68 3.68
C ASP A 33 12.23 3.15 3.61
N ARG A 34 12.93 3.50 2.53
CA ARG A 34 13.41 4.85 2.26
C ARG A 34 13.38 5.15 0.77
N THR A 35 13.08 6.40 0.43
CA THR A 35 13.25 6.94 -0.91
C THR A 35 14.42 7.92 -0.97
N VAL A 36 15.13 7.95 -2.09
CA VAL A 36 16.20 8.91 -2.37
C VAL A 36 15.85 9.65 -3.66
N SER A 37 15.72 10.98 -3.59
CA SER A 37 15.39 11.80 -4.76
C SER A 37 16.52 11.73 -5.79
N LEU A 38 16.13 11.54 -7.05
CA LEU A 38 17.04 11.50 -8.20
C LEU A 38 16.92 12.79 -9.00
N ARG A 39 17.79 13.76 -8.71
CA ARG A 39 17.82 15.06 -9.41
C ARG A 39 17.99 14.90 -10.92
N THR A 40 18.74 13.89 -11.36
CA THR A 40 18.99 13.60 -12.78
C THR A 40 17.76 13.11 -13.54
N HIS A 41 16.71 12.68 -12.84
CA HIS A 41 15.44 12.21 -13.40
C HIS A 41 14.26 12.99 -12.82
N SER A 42 14.52 14.20 -12.35
CA SER A 42 13.48 15.12 -11.86
C SER A 42 13.59 16.46 -12.57
N ILE A 43 12.46 17.05 -12.93
CA ILE A 43 12.37 18.35 -13.60
C ILE A 43 11.14 19.11 -13.10
N TYR A 44 11.31 20.40 -12.83
CA TYR A 44 10.28 21.31 -12.32
C TYR A 44 10.71 22.75 -12.61
N PRO A 45 9.80 23.75 -12.57
CA PRO A 45 10.15 25.15 -12.80
C PRO A 45 11.21 25.67 -11.81
N PRO A 46 12.18 26.49 -12.25
CA PRO A 46 12.48 26.83 -13.63
C PRO A 46 13.16 25.67 -14.39
N TYR A 47 12.69 25.38 -15.61
CA TYR A 47 13.14 24.20 -16.37
C TYR A 47 14.49 24.36 -17.09
N ILE A 48 14.94 25.60 -17.27
CA ILE A 48 16.14 25.92 -18.05
C ILE A 48 17.23 26.34 -17.07
N ASP A 49 18.43 25.80 -17.28
CA ASP A 49 19.62 26.16 -16.51
C ASP A 49 20.34 27.34 -17.21
N GLN A 50 21.24 27.05 -18.13
CA GLN A 50 22.03 28.01 -18.92
C GLN A 50 21.85 27.75 -20.41
N ASP A 51 22.00 28.77 -21.25
CA ASP A 51 21.95 28.69 -22.71
C ASP A 51 20.68 28.06 -23.30
N LEU A 52 19.52 28.31 -22.66
CA LEU A 52 18.22 27.74 -23.07
C LEU A 52 18.15 26.20 -23.02
N GLN A 53 19.07 25.55 -22.30
CA GLN A 53 19.10 24.09 -22.13
C GLN A 53 18.88 23.66 -20.68
N ASN A 54 18.48 22.40 -20.50
CA ASN A 54 18.48 21.71 -19.22
C ASN A 54 19.64 20.72 -19.16
N ARG A 55 20.34 20.63 -18.03
CA ARG A 55 21.49 19.72 -17.88
C ARG A 55 21.12 18.24 -17.99
N TRP A 56 19.92 17.85 -17.56
CA TRP A 56 19.52 16.45 -17.36
C TRP A 56 18.43 15.98 -18.32
N TRP A 57 17.77 16.90 -19.02
CA TRP A 57 16.64 16.60 -19.90
C TRP A 57 16.85 17.21 -21.28
N ASP A 58 16.48 16.46 -22.31
CA ASP A 58 16.36 16.93 -23.68
C ASP A 58 14.90 17.02 -24.08
N PHE A 59 14.55 18.01 -24.88
CA PHE A 59 13.23 18.14 -25.51
C PHE A 59 13.41 18.37 -27.01
N GLY A 60 12.41 18.00 -27.81
CA GLY A 60 12.46 18.16 -29.25
C GLY A 60 11.14 17.81 -29.94
N GLY A 61 11.18 17.79 -31.28
CA GLY A 61 9.97 17.80 -32.10
C GLY A 61 9.27 19.16 -31.99
N ASP A 62 7.95 19.14 -31.81
CA ASP A 62 7.13 20.34 -31.60
C ASP A 62 7.12 20.86 -30.15
N ALA A 63 7.84 20.19 -29.25
CA ALA A 63 7.85 20.55 -27.85
C ALA A 63 8.56 21.89 -27.61
N TYR A 64 8.02 22.71 -26.71
CA TYR A 64 8.67 23.94 -26.25
C TYR A 64 8.57 24.11 -24.73
N VAL A 65 9.50 24.89 -24.18
CA VAL A 65 9.61 25.11 -22.73
C VAL A 65 9.16 26.52 -22.38
N ASN A 66 8.10 26.64 -21.58
CA ASN A 66 7.80 27.87 -20.87
C ASN A 66 8.47 27.79 -19.50
N THR A 67 9.63 28.44 -19.37
CA THR A 67 10.58 28.27 -18.26
C THR A 67 9.95 28.20 -16.87
N ASN A 68 8.93 29.00 -16.59
CA ASN A 68 8.33 29.13 -15.26
C ASN A 68 6.90 28.57 -15.17
N LYS A 69 6.40 27.86 -16.19
CA LYS A 69 5.01 27.36 -16.23
C LYS A 69 4.93 25.87 -16.54
N HIS A 70 5.29 25.47 -17.76
CA HIS A 70 5.16 24.09 -18.23
C HIS A 70 6.15 23.80 -19.35
N ILE A 71 6.38 22.51 -19.60
CA ILE A 71 6.94 22.01 -20.84
C ILE A 71 5.76 21.51 -21.67
N ARG A 72 5.48 22.17 -22.80
CA ARG A 72 4.39 21.79 -23.69
C ARG A 72 4.93 20.84 -24.75
N LEU A 73 4.41 19.61 -24.77
CA LEU A 73 4.79 18.59 -25.75
C LEU A 73 4.09 18.82 -27.08
N THR A 74 2.78 19.09 -27.06
CA THR A 74 2.03 19.51 -28.25
C THR A 74 1.10 20.65 -27.93
N ARG A 75 0.78 21.43 -28.96
CA ARG A 75 -0.24 22.47 -28.91
C ARG A 75 -1.54 21.94 -29.48
N GLN A 76 -2.61 22.72 -29.32
CA GLN A 76 -3.87 22.54 -30.02
C GLN A 76 -3.75 22.90 -31.51
N VAL A 77 -2.86 22.20 -32.22
CA VAL A 77 -2.56 22.30 -33.65
C VAL A 77 -2.52 20.87 -34.20
N PRO A 78 -3.10 20.57 -35.38
CA PRO A 78 -3.05 19.24 -35.96
C PRO A 78 -1.62 18.77 -36.25
N SER A 79 -1.42 17.45 -36.26
CA SER A 79 -0.18 16.82 -36.70
C SER A 79 1.08 17.29 -35.96
N GLN A 80 0.98 17.50 -34.64
CA GLN A 80 2.14 17.81 -33.80
C GLN A 80 2.69 16.53 -33.16
N ALA A 81 4.00 16.44 -33.01
CA ALA A 81 4.67 15.40 -32.26
C ALA A 81 5.86 15.99 -31.48
N GLY A 82 5.78 15.94 -30.15
CA GLY A 82 6.82 16.48 -29.29
C GLY A 82 7.18 15.55 -28.15
N TRP A 83 8.41 15.67 -27.66
CA TRP A 83 8.95 14.78 -26.64
C TRP A 83 9.86 15.48 -25.64
N LEU A 84 10.03 14.84 -24.49
CA LEU A 84 10.91 15.20 -23.38
C LEU A 84 11.55 13.92 -22.83
N TRP A 85 12.88 13.83 -22.78
CA TRP A 85 13.60 12.62 -22.37
C TRP A 85 14.74 12.93 -21.40
N SER A 86 15.01 12.01 -20.46
CA SER A 86 16.21 12.08 -19.63
C SER A 86 17.45 11.86 -20.49
N ARG A 87 18.50 12.66 -20.25
CA ARG A 87 19.79 12.54 -20.96
C ARG A 87 20.60 11.32 -20.51
N VAL A 88 20.44 10.94 -19.25
CA VAL A 88 21.15 9.83 -18.61
C VAL A 88 20.16 8.70 -18.29
N PRO A 89 20.63 7.44 -18.28
CA PRO A 89 19.79 6.30 -17.94
C PRO A 89 19.54 6.19 -16.43
N LEU A 90 18.40 5.61 -16.08
CA LEU A 90 17.95 5.35 -14.72
C LEU A 90 18.59 4.07 -14.18
N THR A 91 19.61 4.21 -13.35
CA THR A 91 20.33 3.07 -12.77
C THR A 91 19.64 2.47 -11.53
N ALA A 92 18.62 3.13 -11.00
CA ALA A 92 17.86 2.65 -9.85
C ALA A 92 17.06 1.40 -10.22
N SER A 93 17.29 0.30 -9.49
CA SER A 93 16.57 -0.96 -9.73
C SER A 93 15.10 -0.92 -9.29
N ASN A 94 14.81 -0.13 -8.26
CA ASN A 94 13.46 0.13 -7.80
C ASN A 94 13.26 1.63 -7.78
N PHE A 95 12.12 2.10 -8.26
CA PHE A 95 11.88 3.53 -8.37
C PHE A 95 10.41 3.89 -8.24
N VAL A 96 10.20 5.16 -7.89
CA VAL A 96 8.90 5.82 -7.90
C VAL A 96 9.03 7.06 -8.78
N ILE A 97 8.21 7.17 -9.81
CA ILE A 97 8.13 8.34 -10.68
C ILE A 97 6.76 8.99 -10.44
N GLU A 98 6.76 10.25 -10.05
CA GLU A 98 5.58 11.09 -9.95
C GLU A 98 5.61 12.15 -11.04
N VAL A 99 4.55 12.21 -11.84
CA VAL A 99 4.44 13.11 -13.00
C VAL A 99 3.22 13.99 -12.77
N GLU A 100 3.41 15.29 -12.68
CA GLU A 100 2.34 16.27 -12.78
C GLU A 100 2.22 16.72 -14.23
N PHE A 101 1.03 16.54 -14.80
CA PHE A 101 0.76 16.84 -16.20
C PHE A 101 -0.57 17.58 -16.31
N LYS A 102 -0.86 18.17 -17.47
CA LYS A 102 -2.14 18.78 -17.77
C LYS A 102 -2.51 18.52 -19.22
N VAL A 103 -3.73 18.05 -19.43
CA VAL A 103 -4.32 17.90 -20.76
C VAL A 103 -5.52 18.83 -20.85
N ASN A 104 -5.44 19.82 -21.75
CA ASN A 104 -6.50 20.81 -21.90
C ASN A 104 -6.66 21.36 -23.32
N ILE A 105 -7.90 21.68 -23.64
CA ILE A 105 -8.28 22.52 -24.79
C ILE A 105 -8.25 23.99 -24.35
N SER A 106 -7.73 24.85 -25.21
CA SER A 106 -7.96 26.29 -25.15
C SER A 106 -9.22 26.59 -25.98
N GLY A 107 -10.30 27.05 -25.33
CA GLY A 107 -11.60 27.33 -25.97
C GLY A 107 -12.69 26.32 -25.58
N ASP A 108 -13.88 26.82 -25.28
CA ASP A 108 -14.83 26.15 -24.38
C ASP A 108 -15.62 24.95 -24.95
N ASN A 109 -15.64 24.69 -26.27
CA ASN A 109 -16.75 23.91 -26.83
C ASN A 109 -16.39 22.76 -27.79
N ASN A 110 -15.13 22.33 -27.88
CA ASN A 110 -14.84 21.17 -28.75
C ASN A 110 -14.94 19.85 -27.98
N HIS A 111 -15.95 19.05 -28.32
CA HIS A 111 -16.12 17.68 -27.82
C HIS A 111 -15.18 16.67 -28.49
N LEU A 112 -14.38 17.11 -29.47
CA LEU A 112 -13.39 16.32 -30.19
C LEU A 112 -11.98 16.64 -29.68
N PHE A 113 -11.24 15.61 -29.32
CA PHE A 113 -9.95 15.72 -28.65
C PHE A 113 -9.12 14.46 -28.88
N GLY A 114 -7.80 14.63 -28.94
CA GLY A 114 -6.86 13.54 -29.18
C GLY A 114 -5.43 14.02 -29.43
N ASP A 115 -4.47 13.11 -29.58
CA ASP A 115 -4.65 11.67 -29.35
C ASP A 115 -4.34 11.35 -27.87
N GLY A 116 -3.23 11.88 -27.37
CA GLY A 116 -2.93 11.85 -25.94
C GLY A 116 -1.45 12.06 -25.64
N LEU A 117 -1.02 11.59 -24.48
CA LEU A 117 0.39 11.61 -24.05
C LEU A 117 0.84 10.23 -23.56
N ALA A 118 2.12 9.95 -23.68
CA ALA A 118 2.73 8.72 -23.21
C ALA A 118 3.85 9.00 -22.21
N VAL A 119 3.96 8.14 -21.20
CA VAL A 119 5.09 8.07 -20.27
C VAL A 119 5.91 6.84 -20.60
N TRP A 120 7.22 7.00 -20.69
CA TRP A 120 8.15 5.97 -21.13
C TRP A 120 9.17 5.65 -20.05
N VAL A 121 9.41 4.35 -19.85
CA VAL A 121 10.58 3.83 -19.16
C VAL A 121 11.20 2.76 -20.06
N THR A 122 12.03 3.20 -21.00
CA THR A 122 12.47 2.39 -22.16
C THR A 122 13.96 2.47 -22.41
N LYS A 123 14.49 1.52 -23.16
CA LYS A 123 15.93 1.42 -23.46
C LYS A 123 16.44 2.51 -24.39
N ASP A 124 15.64 2.86 -25.40
CA ASP A 124 15.97 3.94 -26.33
C ASP A 124 15.35 5.27 -25.85
N ARG A 125 15.85 6.39 -26.34
CA ARG A 125 15.31 7.73 -26.05
C ARG A 125 15.28 8.59 -27.30
N ALA A 126 14.42 9.61 -27.30
CA ALA A 126 14.42 10.69 -28.30
C ALA A 126 14.36 10.21 -29.76
N GLN A 127 13.69 9.08 -30.01
CA GLN A 127 13.39 8.61 -31.36
C GLN A 127 11.92 8.92 -31.68
N PRO A 128 11.63 9.83 -32.62
CA PRO A 128 10.27 10.13 -33.01
C PRO A 128 9.61 8.95 -33.74
N GLY A 129 8.30 8.87 -33.67
CA GLY A 129 7.53 7.82 -34.36
C GLY A 129 6.03 7.95 -34.14
N PRO A 130 5.26 6.94 -34.59
CA PRO A 130 3.80 7.01 -34.64
C PRO A 130 3.13 6.77 -33.28
N VAL A 131 3.84 6.29 -32.26
CA VAL A 131 3.23 5.91 -30.97
C VAL A 131 3.30 7.10 -30.02
N PHE A 132 2.24 7.90 -29.98
CA PHE A 132 2.17 9.13 -29.16
C PHE A 132 3.38 10.06 -29.39
N GLY A 133 3.92 10.12 -30.62
CA GLY A 133 5.09 10.93 -30.97
C GLY A 133 6.45 10.27 -30.72
N SER A 134 6.48 9.01 -30.28
CA SER A 134 7.69 8.21 -30.05
C SER A 134 7.75 6.99 -30.98
N LYS A 135 8.93 6.37 -31.08
CA LYS A 135 9.15 5.17 -31.89
C LYS A 135 8.19 4.04 -31.52
N ASP A 136 7.78 3.32 -32.55
CA ASP A 136 7.13 2.02 -32.40
C ASP A 136 8.17 0.93 -32.08
N GLN A 137 7.71 -0.28 -31.74
CA GLN A 137 8.56 -1.43 -31.42
C GLN A 137 9.61 -1.09 -30.36
N PHE A 138 9.16 -0.44 -29.29
CA PHE A 138 10.01 -0.04 -28.17
C PHE A 138 10.34 -1.22 -27.26
N GLU A 139 11.46 -1.14 -26.55
CA GLU A 139 11.87 -2.10 -25.52
C GLU A 139 11.74 -1.44 -24.15
N GLY A 140 10.80 -1.89 -23.33
CA GLY A 140 10.51 -1.33 -22.00
C GLY A 140 9.03 -1.01 -21.78
N LEU A 141 8.73 -0.09 -20.87
CA LEU A 141 7.36 0.25 -20.47
C LEU A 141 6.89 1.52 -21.18
N GLY A 142 5.72 1.42 -21.81
CA GLY A 142 4.90 2.55 -22.23
C GLY A 142 3.62 2.62 -21.39
N ILE A 143 3.31 3.80 -20.86
CA ILE A 143 2.01 4.08 -20.23
C ILE A 143 1.35 5.19 -21.04
N PHE A 144 0.28 4.82 -21.74
CA PHE A 144 -0.46 5.68 -22.65
C PHE A 144 -1.65 6.28 -21.92
N LEU A 145 -1.74 7.60 -21.92
CA LEU A 145 -2.88 8.37 -21.46
C LEU A 145 -3.63 8.79 -22.72
N ASP A 146 -4.48 7.89 -23.18
CA ASP A 146 -5.24 8.04 -24.40
C ASP A 146 -6.53 8.83 -24.13
N THR A 147 -6.80 9.80 -24.99
CA THR A 147 -7.97 10.66 -24.88
C THR A 147 -8.96 10.39 -26.00
N TYR A 148 -8.57 9.73 -27.09
CA TYR A 148 -9.42 9.48 -28.24
C TYR A 148 -9.69 7.98 -28.39
N ALA A 149 -10.92 7.62 -28.74
CA ALA A 149 -11.28 6.22 -29.01
C ALA A 149 -11.20 5.97 -30.52
N ASN A 150 -10.16 5.26 -30.97
CA ASN A 150 -10.00 4.90 -32.38
C ASN A 150 -10.97 3.77 -32.80
N SER A 151 -11.40 2.94 -31.84
CA SER A 151 -12.41 1.89 -32.06
C SER A 151 -13.49 1.88 -30.97
N ARG A 152 -14.49 1.00 -31.14
CA ARG A 152 -15.61 0.89 -30.20
C ARG A 152 -15.23 0.02 -29.01
N HIS A 153 -15.18 0.65 -27.83
CA HIS A 153 -14.85 -0.01 -26.57
C HIS A 153 -16.03 -0.11 -25.60
N PRO A 154 -16.05 -1.11 -24.70
CA PRO A 154 -17.03 -1.21 -23.61
C PRO A 154 -16.72 -0.27 -22.43
N TYR A 155 -15.58 0.41 -22.46
CA TYR A 155 -15.09 1.30 -21.41
C TYR A 155 -15.03 2.75 -21.88
N ALA A 156 -14.93 3.68 -20.92
CA ALA A 156 -14.92 5.11 -21.20
C ALA A 156 -13.50 5.66 -21.41
N PHE A 157 -13.39 6.73 -22.22
CA PHE A 157 -12.20 7.56 -22.38
C PHE A 157 -12.36 8.88 -21.60
N PRO A 158 -11.27 9.50 -21.14
CA PRO A 158 -9.87 9.10 -21.31
C PRO A 158 -9.47 7.82 -20.58
N ARG A 159 -8.50 7.11 -21.15
CA ARG A 159 -8.02 5.81 -20.67
C ARG A 159 -6.53 5.86 -20.40
N ILE A 160 -6.10 5.16 -19.37
CA ILE A 160 -4.68 4.94 -19.07
C ILE A 160 -4.40 3.46 -19.29
N THR A 161 -3.51 3.15 -20.21
CA THR A 161 -3.16 1.78 -20.61
C THR A 161 -1.66 1.59 -20.51
N GLY A 162 -1.21 0.50 -19.90
CA GLY A 162 0.20 0.10 -19.90
C GLY A 162 0.49 -0.95 -20.96
N MET A 163 1.65 -0.87 -21.61
CA MET A 163 2.19 -1.90 -22.50
C MET A 163 3.66 -2.15 -22.16
N LEU A 164 4.05 -3.43 -22.16
CA LEU A 164 5.45 -3.84 -22.06
C LEU A 164 5.94 -4.21 -23.46
N GLY A 165 6.78 -3.37 -24.04
CA GLY A 165 7.38 -3.57 -25.35
C GLY A 165 8.62 -4.46 -25.29
N ASP A 166 8.72 -5.39 -26.24
CA ASP A 166 9.81 -6.36 -26.39
C ASP A 166 10.81 -5.98 -27.49
N GLY A 167 10.68 -4.77 -28.06
CA GLY A 167 11.48 -4.30 -29.19
C GLY A 167 11.03 -4.81 -30.56
N LYS A 168 9.91 -5.55 -30.65
CA LYS A 168 9.43 -6.18 -31.89
C LYS A 168 7.93 -5.97 -32.13
N THR A 169 7.14 -6.02 -31.07
CA THR A 169 5.69 -5.92 -31.12
C THR A 169 5.28 -4.48 -31.39
N SER A 170 4.50 -4.28 -32.45
CA SER A 170 3.90 -2.98 -32.82
C SER A 170 2.84 -2.58 -31.81
N TYR A 171 2.71 -1.27 -31.56
CA TYR A 171 1.52 -0.72 -30.93
C TYR A 171 0.32 -0.81 -31.89
N ASP A 172 -0.84 -1.23 -31.38
CA ASP A 172 -2.07 -1.30 -32.15
C ASP A 172 -2.85 0.01 -32.01
N GLN A 173 -2.57 0.96 -32.89
CA GLN A 173 -3.24 2.27 -32.89
C GLN A 173 -4.73 2.16 -33.22
N GLU A 174 -5.13 1.20 -34.07
CA GLU A 174 -6.51 1.05 -34.54
C GLU A 174 -7.44 0.59 -33.40
N HIS A 175 -6.92 -0.22 -32.47
CA HIS A 175 -7.66 -0.72 -31.31
C HIS A 175 -7.14 -0.18 -29.96
N ASP A 176 -6.54 1.01 -29.97
CA ASP A 176 -6.15 1.75 -28.76
C ASP A 176 -5.23 0.94 -27.81
N GLY A 177 -4.39 0.08 -28.40
CA GLY A 177 -3.41 -0.76 -27.69
C GLY A 177 -4.01 -1.89 -26.85
N GLU A 178 -5.30 -2.24 -27.04
CA GLU A 178 -6.02 -3.18 -26.17
C GLU A 178 -5.37 -4.57 -26.14
N GLN A 179 -4.97 -5.10 -27.29
CA GLN A 179 -4.44 -6.47 -27.41
C GLN A 179 -3.15 -6.70 -26.59
N ASN A 180 -2.30 -5.68 -26.50
CA ASN A 180 -0.98 -5.77 -25.84
C ASN A 180 -0.96 -5.07 -24.48
N SER A 181 -2.13 -4.80 -23.91
CA SER A 181 -2.27 -4.15 -22.61
C SER A 181 -1.88 -5.08 -21.46
N ILE A 182 -0.99 -4.61 -20.59
CA ILE A 182 -0.67 -5.28 -19.32
C ILE A 182 -1.60 -4.85 -18.18
N GLY A 183 -2.41 -3.80 -18.40
CA GLY A 183 -3.30 -3.23 -17.41
C GLY A 183 -3.82 -1.87 -17.85
N ALA A 184 -5.06 -1.53 -17.45
CA ALA A 184 -5.66 -0.26 -17.81
C ALA A 184 -6.72 0.20 -16.80
N CYS A 185 -7.01 1.51 -16.81
CA CYS A 185 -8.16 2.09 -16.12
C CYS A 185 -8.73 3.29 -16.91
N SER A 186 -10.02 3.56 -16.73
CA SER A 186 -10.64 4.79 -17.23
C SER A 186 -10.55 5.88 -16.17
N ALA A 187 -10.04 7.05 -16.55
CA ALA A 187 -9.87 8.18 -15.63
C ALA A 187 -10.10 9.49 -16.36
N ASN A 188 -11.08 10.28 -15.89
CA ASN A 188 -11.36 11.58 -16.48
C ASN A 188 -10.44 12.65 -15.88
N TYR A 189 -9.20 12.68 -16.37
CA TYR A 189 -8.18 13.65 -15.98
C TYR A 189 -8.18 14.92 -16.84
N ARG A 190 -9.16 15.09 -17.74
CA ARG A 190 -9.30 16.32 -18.53
C ARG A 190 -10.15 17.32 -17.75
N ARG A 191 -9.74 18.59 -17.73
CA ARG A 191 -10.47 19.70 -17.07
C ARG A 191 -10.80 19.44 -15.58
N THR A 192 -9.81 18.97 -14.84
CA THR A 192 -9.94 18.76 -13.39
C THR A 192 -9.73 20.06 -12.61
N ASN A 193 -10.40 20.19 -11.46
CA ASN A 193 -10.21 21.31 -10.54
C ASN A 193 -8.99 21.14 -9.61
N VAL A 194 -8.34 19.99 -9.69
CA VAL A 194 -7.12 19.64 -8.94
C VAL A 194 -5.98 19.34 -9.90
N ALA A 195 -4.75 19.43 -9.41
CA ALA A 195 -3.57 19.05 -10.18
C ALA A 195 -3.63 17.57 -10.57
N THR A 196 -3.44 17.27 -11.85
CA THR A 196 -3.43 15.90 -12.37
C THR A 196 -2.05 15.29 -12.24
N LYS A 197 -1.97 14.19 -11.48
CA LYS A 197 -0.70 13.49 -11.25
C LYS A 197 -0.81 12.01 -11.54
N LEU A 198 0.25 11.45 -12.11
CA LEU A 198 0.44 10.01 -12.26
C LEU A 198 1.58 9.57 -11.35
N LYS A 199 1.42 8.44 -10.66
CA LYS A 199 2.45 7.83 -9.83
C LYS A 199 2.70 6.41 -10.31
N ILE A 200 3.95 6.16 -10.67
CA ILE A 200 4.43 4.88 -11.18
C ILE A 200 5.42 4.33 -10.17
N THR A 201 5.05 3.24 -9.50
CA THR A 201 5.90 2.55 -8.54
C THR A 201 6.36 1.24 -9.14
N TYR A 202 7.65 1.08 -9.37
CA TYR A 202 8.25 -0.15 -9.88
C TYR A 202 9.22 -0.73 -8.85
N LEU A 203 8.90 -1.93 -8.39
CA LEU A 203 9.79 -2.75 -7.59
C LEU A 203 10.20 -3.98 -8.42
N ARG A 204 11.50 -4.09 -8.70
CA ARG A 204 12.05 -5.15 -9.55
C ARG A 204 11.62 -6.53 -9.04
N ASP A 205 11.16 -7.37 -9.97
CA ASP A 205 10.70 -8.73 -9.74
C ASP A 205 9.51 -8.87 -8.77
N GLN A 206 8.87 -7.76 -8.39
CA GLN A 206 7.73 -7.74 -7.47
C GLN A 206 6.48 -7.22 -8.17
N TYR A 207 6.41 -5.90 -8.39
CA TYR A 207 5.24 -5.28 -9.02
C TYR A 207 5.54 -3.92 -9.66
N LEU A 208 4.70 -3.58 -10.63
CA LEU A 208 4.46 -2.25 -11.14
C LEU A 208 3.06 -1.81 -10.70
N ASN A 209 2.95 -0.68 -10.01
CA ASN A 209 1.68 -0.08 -9.62
C ASN A 209 1.58 1.32 -10.24
N VAL A 210 0.46 1.59 -10.90
CA VAL A 210 0.14 2.90 -11.48
C VAL A 210 -1.06 3.46 -10.75
N LYS A 211 -0.92 4.69 -10.24
CA LYS A 211 -1.97 5.46 -9.55
C LYS A 211 -2.16 6.80 -10.24
N ILE A 212 -3.39 7.30 -10.19
CA ILE A 212 -3.75 8.62 -10.71
C ILE A 212 -4.41 9.48 -9.63
N HIS A 213 -4.00 10.74 -9.55
CA HIS A 213 -4.62 11.79 -8.75
C HIS A 213 -5.32 12.77 -9.70
N HIS A 214 -6.65 12.81 -9.67
CA HIS A 214 -7.46 13.66 -10.56
C HIS A 214 -8.83 14.07 -10.01
N LYS A 215 -9.32 13.42 -8.93
CA LYS A 215 -10.69 13.62 -8.41
C LYS A 215 -10.76 14.71 -7.33
N ALA A 216 -9.93 14.59 -6.31
CA ALA A 216 -9.86 15.49 -5.17
C ALA A 216 -8.42 15.68 -4.71
N TRP A 217 -8.20 16.67 -3.86
CA TRP A 217 -6.91 16.94 -3.24
C TRP A 217 -6.46 15.76 -2.37
N ASP A 218 -5.19 15.38 -2.49
CA ASP A 218 -4.55 14.29 -1.76
C ASP A 218 -5.22 12.91 -1.93
N GLU A 219 -6.06 12.75 -2.96
CA GLU A 219 -6.74 11.49 -3.28
C GLU A 219 -6.07 10.77 -4.46
N TRP A 220 -5.40 9.65 -4.17
CA TRP A 220 -4.85 8.76 -5.19
C TRP A 220 -5.80 7.61 -5.48
N THR A 221 -6.20 7.45 -6.74
CA THR A 221 -6.96 6.29 -7.22
C THR A 221 -6.01 5.26 -7.84
N ASP A 222 -6.13 3.99 -7.47
CA ASP A 222 -5.45 2.88 -8.13
C ASP A 222 -5.94 2.70 -9.57
N CYS A 223 -5.01 2.64 -10.52
CA CYS A 223 -5.31 2.39 -11.92
C CYS A 223 -5.13 0.91 -12.25
N PHE A 224 -3.90 0.40 -12.19
CA PHE A 224 -3.60 -1.03 -12.36
C PHE A 224 -2.32 -1.43 -11.61
N THR A 225 -2.21 -2.72 -11.32
CA THR A 225 -1.02 -3.32 -10.72
C THR A 225 -0.68 -4.62 -11.44
N VAL A 226 0.58 -4.76 -11.86
CA VAL A 226 1.09 -5.94 -12.56
C VAL A 226 2.22 -6.53 -11.72
N ARG A 227 2.25 -7.85 -11.57
CA ARG A 227 3.29 -8.56 -10.79
C ARG A 227 4.25 -9.32 -11.70
N GLY A 228 5.48 -9.51 -11.24
CA GLY A 228 6.46 -10.37 -11.90
C GLY A 228 6.96 -9.85 -13.25
N LEU A 229 6.92 -8.55 -13.50
CA LEU A 229 7.44 -7.94 -14.73
C LEU A 229 8.88 -7.43 -14.57
N ALA A 230 9.68 -7.60 -15.61
CA ALA A 230 11.05 -7.12 -15.68
C ALA A 230 11.15 -5.97 -16.69
N LEU A 231 11.70 -4.84 -16.26
CA LEU A 231 12.07 -3.74 -17.14
C LEU A 231 13.52 -3.89 -17.63
N PRO A 232 13.87 -3.33 -18.81
CA PRO A 232 15.24 -3.33 -19.29
C PRO A 232 16.19 -2.70 -18.28
N LEU A 233 17.47 -3.09 -18.34
CA LEU A 233 18.50 -2.51 -17.47
C LEU A 233 18.81 -1.09 -17.93
N ALA A 234 18.90 -0.17 -16.96
CA ALA A 234 19.27 1.22 -17.20
C ALA A 234 18.40 1.94 -18.26
N PRO A 235 17.05 1.94 -18.12
CA PRO A 235 16.16 2.61 -19.07
C PRO A 235 16.23 4.14 -18.94
N TYR A 236 15.83 4.86 -19.97
CA TYR A 236 15.55 6.29 -19.92
C TYR A 236 14.11 6.55 -19.49
N VAL A 237 13.90 7.71 -18.86
CA VAL A 237 12.55 8.21 -18.56
C VAL A 237 12.18 9.23 -19.62
N GLY A 238 11.01 9.07 -20.21
CA GLY A 238 10.56 9.91 -21.31
C GLY A 238 9.09 10.24 -21.26
N PHE A 239 8.75 11.27 -22.00
CA PHE A 239 7.38 11.73 -22.24
C PHE A 239 7.27 12.10 -23.70
N SER A 240 6.16 11.75 -24.32
CA SER A 240 5.84 12.20 -25.67
C SER A 240 4.34 12.45 -25.77
N ALA A 241 3.96 13.28 -26.73
CA ALA A 241 2.56 13.46 -27.08
C ALA A 241 2.45 13.69 -28.58
N MET A 242 1.27 13.39 -29.12
CA MET A 242 0.93 13.69 -30.50
C MET A 242 -0.50 14.17 -30.65
N THR A 243 -0.74 14.89 -31.74
CA THR A 243 -2.08 15.29 -32.18
C THR A 243 -2.31 14.82 -33.61
N GLY A 244 -3.49 14.26 -33.86
CA GLY A 244 -3.97 13.91 -35.19
C GLY A 244 -4.86 15.01 -35.78
N ASP A 245 -6.00 14.61 -36.34
CA ASP A 245 -7.06 15.53 -36.78
C ASP A 245 -7.73 16.25 -35.60
N VAL A 246 -7.70 15.61 -34.43
CA VAL A 246 -8.12 16.15 -33.14
C VAL A 246 -6.90 16.55 -32.32
N THR A 247 -7.08 17.54 -31.45
CA THR A 247 -5.95 18.22 -30.83
C THR A 247 -6.23 18.55 -29.37
N ASP A 248 -5.20 18.40 -28.52
CA ASP A 248 -5.16 18.87 -27.14
C ASP A 248 -3.81 19.54 -26.88
N ASN A 249 -3.74 20.42 -25.87
CA ASN A 249 -2.45 20.80 -25.31
C ASN A 249 -2.02 19.73 -24.30
N HIS A 250 -0.80 19.23 -24.46
CA HIS A 250 -0.20 18.24 -23.56
C HIS A 250 0.98 18.87 -22.83
N ASP A 251 0.77 19.20 -21.55
CA ASP A 251 1.74 19.90 -20.72
C ASP A 251 2.31 18.97 -19.64
N ILE A 252 3.64 18.96 -19.47
CA ILE A 252 4.32 18.42 -18.30
C ILE A 252 4.67 19.58 -17.36
N ILE A 253 4.20 19.49 -16.12
CA ILE A 253 4.40 20.52 -15.07
C ILE A 253 5.57 20.13 -14.16
N SER A 254 5.64 18.88 -13.74
CA SER A 254 6.80 18.41 -13.00
C SER A 254 6.96 16.91 -13.12
N VAL A 255 8.20 16.45 -12.99
CA VAL A 255 8.55 15.05 -12.86
C VAL A 255 9.43 14.95 -11.63
N THR A 256 9.07 14.09 -10.69
CA THR A 256 9.89 13.79 -9.53
C THR A 256 10.12 12.30 -9.45
N THR A 257 11.40 11.91 -9.50
CA THR A 257 11.80 10.51 -9.46
C THR A 257 12.57 10.21 -8.20
N TYR A 258 12.28 9.05 -7.61
CA TYR A 258 12.93 8.56 -6.41
C TYR A 258 13.45 7.14 -6.65
N SER A 259 14.65 6.84 -6.16
CA SER A 259 15.11 5.47 -5.95
C SER A 259 14.48 4.91 -4.68
N ALA A 260 13.94 3.70 -4.74
CA ALA A 260 13.30 3.03 -3.61
C ALA A 260 14.25 2.00 -2.98
N ILE A 261 14.62 2.23 -1.72
CA ILE A 261 15.39 1.28 -0.91
C ILE A 261 14.38 0.39 -0.19
N LEU A 262 14.44 -0.90 -0.48
CA LEU A 262 13.56 -1.91 0.11
C LEU A 262 14.05 -2.29 1.49
N SER A 263 13.11 -2.58 2.39
CA SER A 263 13.43 -3.16 3.69
C SER A 263 14.21 -4.47 3.55
N SER A 264 15.17 -4.68 4.46
CA SER A 264 15.87 -5.97 4.56
C SER A 264 14.86 -7.08 4.88
N PRO A 265 14.95 -8.27 4.26
CA PRO A 265 14.11 -9.42 4.61
C PRO A 265 14.19 -9.80 6.10
N ASP A 266 15.32 -9.49 6.76
CA ASP A 266 15.61 -9.85 8.14
C ASP A 266 15.37 -8.73 9.16
N ALA A 267 14.90 -7.55 8.71
CA ALA A 267 14.58 -6.45 9.61
C ALA A 267 13.28 -6.79 10.38
N GLN A 268 13.43 -7.46 11.54
CA GLN A 268 12.35 -7.61 12.52
C GLN A 268 11.78 -6.23 12.86
N ARG A 269 10.58 -5.93 12.35
CA ARG A 269 9.85 -4.69 12.62
C ARG A 269 9.38 -4.55 14.08
N ASP A 270 9.62 -5.57 14.91
CA ASP A 270 9.18 -5.61 16.31
C ASP A 270 10.23 -5.12 17.32
N LYS A 271 11.38 -4.61 16.85
CA LYS A 271 12.36 -3.96 17.74
C LYS A 271 12.54 -2.52 17.30
N LEU A 272 11.87 -1.61 18.01
CA LEU A 272 12.32 -0.22 18.17
C LEU A 272 13.80 -0.27 18.56
N SER A 273 14.70 -0.09 17.59
CA SER A 273 16.13 -0.10 17.83
C SER A 273 16.45 1.20 18.58
N GLY A 274 16.60 1.09 19.91
CA GLY A 274 17.14 2.15 20.74
C GLY A 274 18.46 2.63 20.14
N ALA A 275 18.57 3.94 19.99
CA ALA A 275 19.78 4.61 19.59
C ALA A 275 20.94 4.14 20.49
N SER A 276 22.04 3.78 19.83
CA SER A 276 23.35 3.55 20.42
C SER A 276 23.77 4.78 21.23
N GLY A 277 23.48 4.76 22.53
CA GLY A 277 23.90 5.73 23.52
C GLY A 277 24.80 5.04 24.52
N LYS A 278 26.01 5.59 24.70
CA LYS A 278 27.08 5.17 25.60
C LYS A 278 26.56 4.59 26.93
N ARG A 279 27.15 3.46 27.34
CA ARG A 279 27.06 2.93 28.70
C ARG A 279 27.50 4.02 29.68
N VAL A 280 26.53 4.61 30.40
CA VAL A 280 26.77 5.32 31.64
C VAL A 280 26.00 4.57 32.72
N SER A 281 26.76 4.02 33.65
CA SER A 281 26.28 3.51 34.92
C SER A 281 25.58 4.66 35.67
N ALA A 282 24.29 4.52 35.93
CA ALA A 282 23.61 5.31 36.94
C ALA A 282 22.42 4.50 37.50
N SER A 283 22.57 4.17 38.78
CA SER A 283 21.53 3.71 39.68
C SER A 283 20.33 4.68 39.73
N GLY A 284 19.12 4.13 39.84
CA GLY A 284 18.03 4.84 40.53
C GLY A 284 16.65 4.77 39.86
N GLY A 285 15.73 4.10 40.55
CA GLY A 285 14.38 4.64 40.80
C GLY A 285 13.34 4.48 39.69
N GLY A 286 12.50 3.44 39.79
CA GLY A 286 11.30 3.33 38.96
C GLY A 286 10.42 2.11 39.21
N GLY A 287 10.35 1.60 40.45
CA GLY A 287 9.62 0.38 40.80
C GLY A 287 8.32 0.58 41.59
N GLY A 288 7.74 1.79 41.62
CA GLY A 288 6.65 2.13 42.54
C GLY A 288 5.28 1.56 42.18
N PHE A 289 4.92 1.51 40.90
CA PHE A 289 3.55 1.15 40.50
C PHE A 289 3.31 -0.36 40.45
N PHE A 290 4.24 -1.12 39.86
CA PHE A 290 4.11 -2.58 39.74
C PHE A 290 4.26 -3.31 41.09
N SER A 291 5.12 -2.82 41.99
CA SER A 291 5.26 -3.42 43.33
C SER A 291 4.03 -3.16 44.21
N TRP A 292 3.37 -2.02 44.04
CA TRP A 292 2.15 -1.68 44.77
C TRP A 292 0.99 -2.57 44.30
N VAL A 293 0.78 -2.71 42.99
CA VAL A 293 -0.29 -3.56 42.43
C VAL A 293 -0.17 -5.02 42.90
N LEU A 294 1.04 -5.60 42.90
CA LEU A 294 1.26 -6.97 43.35
C LEU A 294 1.00 -7.17 44.86
N PHE A 295 1.23 -6.15 45.69
CA PHE A 295 0.96 -6.23 47.12
C PHE A 295 -0.54 -6.21 47.46
N PHE A 296 -1.33 -5.40 46.73
CA PHE A 296 -2.78 -5.32 46.93
C PHE A 296 -3.51 -6.61 46.53
N PHE A 297 -3.13 -7.23 45.41
CA PHE A 297 -3.73 -8.50 44.99
C PHE A 297 -3.37 -9.67 45.93
N SER A 298 -2.17 -9.68 46.49
CA SER A 298 -1.74 -10.65 47.50
C SER A 298 -2.55 -10.54 48.81
N LEU A 299 -2.81 -9.32 49.27
CA LEU A 299 -3.54 -9.09 50.53
C LEU A 299 -5.03 -9.47 50.39
N ILE A 300 -5.66 -9.09 49.28
CA ILE A 300 -7.06 -9.43 48.99
C ILE A 300 -7.23 -10.95 48.83
N GLY A 301 -6.30 -11.62 48.16
CA GLY A 301 -6.31 -13.08 48.01
C GLY A 301 -6.25 -13.82 49.35
N LYS A 302 -5.42 -13.34 50.30
CA LYS A 302 -5.30 -13.95 51.65
C LYS A 302 -6.55 -13.73 52.50
N LEU A 303 -7.17 -12.55 52.42
CA LEU A 303 -8.41 -12.26 53.14
C LEU A 303 -9.59 -13.08 52.58
N PHE A 304 -9.64 -13.30 51.27
CA PHE A 304 -10.65 -14.15 50.64
C PHE A 304 -10.54 -15.61 51.09
N LEU A 305 -9.31 -16.15 51.16
CA LEU A 305 -9.08 -17.52 51.67
C LEU A 305 -9.43 -17.66 53.16
N ALA A 306 -9.12 -16.64 53.98
CA ALA A 306 -9.50 -16.63 55.39
C ALA A 306 -11.03 -16.60 55.58
N PHE A 307 -11.75 -15.84 54.74
CA PHE A 307 -13.21 -15.79 54.77
C PHE A 307 -13.85 -17.15 54.40
N ILE A 308 -13.31 -17.83 53.39
CA ILE A 308 -13.78 -19.18 53.01
C ILE A 308 -13.54 -20.17 54.16
N ALA A 309 -12.37 -20.15 54.79
CA ALA A 309 -12.08 -21.01 55.94
C ALA A 309 -13.03 -20.74 57.12
N PHE A 310 -13.33 -19.47 57.41
CA PHE A 310 -14.29 -19.09 58.44
C PHE A 310 -15.71 -19.57 58.12
N ALA A 311 -16.17 -19.39 56.88
CA ALA A 311 -17.49 -19.85 56.44
C ALA A 311 -17.63 -21.38 56.56
N ILE A 312 -16.60 -22.14 56.17
CA ILE A 312 -16.56 -23.60 56.33
C ILE A 312 -16.60 -23.97 57.82
N GLY A 313 -15.84 -23.28 58.67
CA GLY A 313 -15.85 -23.48 60.12
C GLY A 313 -17.23 -23.27 60.74
N VAL A 314 -17.96 -22.22 60.31
CA VAL A 314 -19.33 -21.97 60.77
C VAL A 314 -20.28 -23.09 60.33
N GLN A 315 -20.17 -23.61 59.11
CA GLN A 315 -21.01 -24.73 58.67
C GLN A 315 -20.74 -26.01 59.46
N ILE A 316 -19.48 -26.32 59.75
CA ILE A 316 -19.10 -27.46 60.60
C ILE A 316 -19.63 -27.28 62.02
N TYR A 317 -19.53 -26.07 62.59
CA TYR A 317 -20.04 -25.77 63.92
C TYR A 317 -21.56 -25.92 64.00
N ARG A 318 -22.30 -25.42 63.00
CA ARG A 318 -23.76 -25.60 62.90
C ARG A 318 -24.13 -27.09 62.79
N TRP A 319 -23.38 -27.86 62.00
CA TRP A 319 -23.58 -29.31 61.89
C TRP A 319 -23.33 -30.04 63.23
N TRP A 320 -22.28 -29.66 63.95
CA TRP A 320 -21.95 -30.21 65.27
C TRP A 320 -23.03 -29.91 66.32
N ILE A 321 -23.54 -28.67 66.37
CA ILE A 321 -24.66 -28.30 67.25
C ILE A 321 -25.91 -29.13 66.93
N MET A 322 -26.27 -29.26 65.65
CA MET A 322 -27.44 -30.06 65.26
C MET A 322 -27.29 -31.54 65.64
N ARG A 323 -26.07 -32.06 65.66
CA ARG A 323 -25.78 -33.42 66.11
C ARG A 323 -25.95 -33.56 67.63
N GLN A 324 -25.60 -32.55 68.42
CA GLN A 324 -25.84 -32.54 69.87
C GLN A 324 -27.31 -32.38 70.25
N THR A 325 -28.07 -31.54 69.52
CA THR A 325 -29.51 -31.39 69.79
C THR A 325 -30.29 -32.65 69.43
N ASN A 326 -29.94 -33.33 68.32
CA ASN A 326 -30.54 -34.63 67.98
C ASN A 326 -30.15 -35.76 68.95
N ALA A 327 -28.96 -35.70 69.56
CA ALA A 327 -28.58 -36.63 70.62
C ALA A 327 -29.32 -36.37 71.95
N ARG A 328 -29.59 -35.10 72.28
CA ARG A 328 -30.39 -34.71 73.46
C ARG A 328 -31.88 -35.01 73.31
N ILE A 329 -32.46 -34.86 72.11
CA ILE A 329 -33.88 -35.18 71.85
C ILE A 329 -34.14 -36.71 71.90
N LYS A 330 -33.18 -37.54 71.48
CA LYS A 330 -33.27 -39.00 71.64
C LYS A 330 -33.05 -39.48 73.09
N ALA A 331 -32.42 -38.68 73.94
CA ALA A 331 -32.26 -38.98 75.38
C ALA A 331 -33.41 -38.40 76.24
N ALA A 332 -34.15 -37.40 75.75
CA ALA A 332 -35.26 -36.75 76.46
C ALA A 332 -36.64 -37.36 76.18
N PHE A 333 -36.79 -38.15 75.11
CA PHE A 333 -38.02 -38.89 74.80
C PHE A 333 -37.76 -40.40 74.84
N GLY A 334 -37.56 -40.89 76.06
CA GLY A 334 -37.76 -42.31 76.38
C GLY A 334 -39.24 -42.71 76.27
N PRO A 335 -39.54 -44.02 76.20
CA PRO A 335 -40.89 -44.51 75.97
C PRO A 335 -41.73 -44.54 77.25
N GLY A 336 -42.96 -43.99 77.18
CA GLY A 336 -44.05 -44.18 78.15
C GLY A 336 -44.17 -43.05 79.18
N GLY A 337 -45.35 -42.58 79.58
CA GLY A 337 -46.73 -42.92 79.27
C GLY A 337 -47.67 -42.04 80.11
N THR A 338 -48.87 -41.79 79.57
CA THR A 338 -50.19 -41.62 80.24
C THR A 338 -50.32 -40.80 81.54
N TYR A 339 -51.22 -39.81 81.53
CA TYR A 339 -52.42 -39.70 82.42
C TYR A 339 -53.30 -38.56 81.87
N PHE A 340 -54.40 -38.84 81.16
CA PHE A 340 -55.78 -39.07 81.64
C PHE A 340 -56.56 -37.79 82.02
N GLN A 341 -57.64 -37.56 81.25
CA GLN A 341 -58.97 -37.05 81.64
C GLN A 341 -59.11 -35.64 82.26
N ASP A 342 -60.19 -34.89 82.09
CA ASP A 342 -61.51 -35.17 81.52
C ASP A 342 -62.20 -33.86 81.10
N ALA A 343 -62.99 -33.96 80.05
CA ALA A 343 -64.29 -33.34 79.81
C ALA A 343 -64.77 -32.10 80.61
N LYS A 344 -65.25 -31.10 79.81
CA LYS A 344 -66.60 -30.48 79.81
C LYS A 344 -66.72 -28.96 79.98
N ARG A 345 -67.56 -28.43 79.07
CA ARG A 345 -68.41 -27.20 79.09
C ARG A 345 -67.63 -25.90 78.85
N PHE A 346 -67.92 -25.07 77.84
CA PHE A 346 -69.17 -24.68 77.17
C PHE A 346 -68.97 -24.46 75.67
#